data_AF-A0A816BF36-F1
#
_entry.id   AF-A0A816BF36-F1
#
_cell.length_a   1.000
_cell.length_b   1.000
_cell.length_c   1.000
_cell.angle_alpha   90.00
_cell.angle_beta   90.00
_cell.angle_gamma   90.00
#
_symmetry.space_group_name_H-M   'P 1'
#
loop_
_entity.id
_entity.type
_entity.pdbx_description
1 polymer ?
#
loop_
_entity_poly.entity_id
_entity_poly.type
_entity_poly.pdbx_seq_one_letter_code
_entity_poly.pdbx_strand_id
1 'polypeptide(L)'
;MVVGCALDNLQFALAQGNGFRILAVDLRIAGRQLGSNVSVDDILVDPTTIIDHALSKPDIDCDDIQKLFDNVLNIITYIRRSHNQSKLSKKLQIFSETRWNSAYDMICSFIEVYPELNDILTDKKQREILVRIDFNDLLTFSKYFVDVTELLNVKKTPTIRLVMPLKERLIDLSQQDAADSQVI
;
A
#
# COMPACT_ATOMS: atom_id res chain seq x y z
N MET A 1 27.41 -23.92 2.96
CA MET A 1 26.29 -23.40 3.77
C MET A 1 26.66 -23.27 5.24
N VAL A 2 27.03 -24.36 5.94
CA VAL A 2 27.49 -24.31 7.35
C VAL A 2 28.66 -23.32 7.55
N VAL A 3 29.61 -23.32 6.60
CA VAL A 3 30.76 -22.40 6.62
C VAL A 3 30.34 -20.93 6.45
N GLY A 4 29.40 -20.63 5.53
CA GLY A 4 28.93 -19.25 5.31
C GLY A 4 28.15 -18.71 6.52
N CYS A 5 27.25 -19.50 7.10
CA CYS A 5 26.53 -19.07 8.30
C CYS A 5 27.46 -18.83 9.50
N ALA A 6 28.55 -19.60 9.61
CA ALA A 6 29.53 -19.44 10.68
C ALA A 6 30.47 -18.25 10.47
N LEU A 7 30.87 -17.96 9.23
CA LEU A 7 31.76 -16.83 8.91
C LEU A 7 31.03 -15.48 8.97
N ASP A 8 29.78 -15.44 8.51
CA ASP A 8 29.01 -14.21 8.38
C ASP A 8 28.03 -13.97 9.56
N ASN A 9 28.12 -14.78 10.62
CA ASN A 9 27.22 -14.76 11.78
C ASN A 9 25.72 -14.77 11.41
N LEU A 10 25.36 -15.51 10.37
CA LEU A 10 23.98 -15.61 9.90
C LEU A 10 23.23 -16.71 10.65
N GLN A 11 21.94 -16.47 10.91
CA GLN A 11 21.06 -17.49 11.48
C GLN A 11 20.90 -18.67 10.52
N PHE A 12 21.00 -19.90 11.03
CA PHE A 12 20.80 -21.11 10.22
C PHE A 12 19.41 -21.19 9.56
N ALA A 13 18.41 -20.51 10.11
CA ALA A 13 17.07 -20.41 9.51
C ALA A 13 17.07 -19.70 8.15
N LEU A 14 18.04 -18.83 7.86
CA LEU A 14 18.16 -18.12 6.58
C LEU A 14 18.23 -19.09 5.39
N ALA A 15 18.93 -20.21 5.57
CA ALA A 15 19.07 -21.25 4.55
C ALA A 15 17.74 -21.94 4.16
N GLN A 16 16.72 -21.82 5.01
CA GLN A 16 15.39 -22.39 4.77
C GLN A 16 14.44 -21.40 4.12
N GLY A 17 14.80 -20.10 4.06
CA GLY A 17 13.97 -19.07 3.46
C GLY A 17 13.77 -19.27 1.95
N ASN A 18 12.55 -19.06 1.47
CA ASN A 18 12.22 -19.23 0.05
C ASN A 18 13.08 -18.35 -0.88
N GLY A 19 13.35 -17.09 -0.49
CA GLY A 19 14.22 -16.21 -1.27
C GLY A 19 15.65 -16.75 -1.44
N PHE A 20 16.23 -17.30 -0.37
CA PHE A 20 17.54 -17.94 -0.44
C PHE A 20 17.52 -19.20 -1.32
N ARG A 21 16.43 -19.99 -1.27
CA ARG A 21 16.27 -21.17 -2.13
C ARG A 21 16.19 -20.82 -3.61
N ILE A 22 15.45 -19.76 -3.96
CA ILE A 22 15.33 -19.27 -5.34
C ILE A 22 16.70 -18.81 -5.84
N LEU A 23 17.38 -17.95 -5.07
CA LEU A 23 18.73 -17.47 -5.41
C LEU A 23 19.73 -18.63 -5.60
N ALA A 24 19.69 -19.65 -4.74
CA ALA A 24 20.55 -20.81 -4.86
C ALA A 24 20.27 -21.63 -6.14
N VAL A 25 19.02 -21.70 -6.59
CA VAL A 25 18.64 -22.32 -7.86
C VAL A 25 19.16 -21.49 -9.04
N ASP A 26 19.00 -20.18 -8.99
CA ASP A 26 19.45 -19.27 -10.07
C ASP A 26 20.97 -19.31 -10.24
N LEU A 27 21.73 -19.26 -9.13
CA LEU A 27 23.19 -19.39 -9.16
C LEU A 27 23.63 -20.75 -9.71
N ARG A 28 22.89 -21.82 -9.43
CA ARG A 28 23.16 -23.15 -10.00
C ARG A 28 22.90 -23.19 -11.51
N ILE A 29 21.86 -22.52 -11.99
CA ILE A 29 21.55 -22.41 -13.42
C ILE A 29 22.62 -21.58 -14.12
N ALA A 30 22.97 -20.42 -13.58
CA ALA A 30 24.03 -19.55 -14.09
C ALA A 30 25.37 -20.30 -14.17
N GLY A 31 25.75 -21.04 -13.13
CA GLY A 31 26.96 -21.87 -13.12
C GLY A 31 26.97 -22.98 -14.18
N ARG A 32 25.81 -23.51 -14.59
CA ARG A 32 25.71 -24.47 -15.72
C ARG A 32 25.91 -23.80 -17.07
N GLN A 33 25.45 -22.56 -17.22
CA GLN A 33 25.51 -21.83 -18.49
C GLN A 33 26.88 -21.21 -18.74
N LEU A 34 27.49 -20.64 -17.70
CA LEU A 34 28.74 -19.89 -17.81
C LEU A 34 29.99 -20.73 -17.45
N GLY A 35 29.79 -21.91 -16.86
CA GLY A 35 30.87 -22.81 -16.44
C GLY A 35 31.51 -22.42 -15.10
N SER A 36 32.55 -23.17 -14.70
CA SER A 36 33.14 -23.08 -13.36
C SER A 36 34.21 -21.99 -13.18
N ASN A 37 34.52 -21.22 -14.24
CA ASN A 37 35.62 -20.24 -14.26
C ASN A 37 35.15 -18.78 -14.23
N VAL A 38 33.91 -18.53 -13.81
CA VAL A 38 33.39 -17.17 -13.65
C VAL A 38 33.72 -16.65 -12.27
N SER A 39 34.21 -15.41 -12.19
CA SER A 39 34.40 -14.75 -10.90
C SER A 39 33.05 -14.53 -10.22
N VAL A 40 32.97 -14.80 -8.92
CA VAL A 40 31.76 -14.54 -8.13
C VAL A 40 31.46 -13.04 -8.09
N ASP A 41 32.50 -12.20 -8.08
CA ASP A 41 32.38 -10.74 -8.05
C ASP A 41 31.81 -10.17 -9.36
N ASP A 42 31.88 -10.92 -10.47
CA ASP A 42 31.27 -10.53 -11.75
C ASP A 42 29.79 -10.93 -11.82
N ILE A 43 29.33 -11.82 -10.93
CA ILE A 43 27.95 -12.33 -10.88
C ILE A 43 27.14 -11.62 -9.79
N LEU A 44 27.73 -11.42 -8.61
CA LEU A 44 27.04 -10.80 -7.49
C LEU A 44 27.11 -9.28 -7.61
N VAL A 45 25.94 -8.64 -7.45
CA VAL A 45 25.83 -7.18 -7.45
C VAL A 45 26.26 -6.61 -6.10
N ASP A 46 26.90 -5.45 -6.13
CA ASP A 46 27.27 -4.72 -4.91
C ASP A 46 26.03 -4.46 -4.02
N PRO A 47 26.17 -4.51 -2.68
CA PRO A 47 25.05 -4.26 -1.76
C PRO A 47 24.31 -2.94 -2.01
N THR A 48 25.02 -1.91 -2.45
CA THR A 48 24.42 -0.60 -2.78
C THR A 48 23.46 -0.72 -3.95
N THR A 49 23.84 -1.45 -5.00
CA THR A 49 22.97 -1.70 -6.17
C THR A 49 21.77 -2.56 -5.80
N ILE A 50 21.93 -3.54 -4.91
CA ILE A 50 20.81 -4.34 -4.40
C ILE A 50 19.83 -3.46 -3.63
N ILE A 51 20.34 -2.57 -2.77
CA ILE A 51 19.52 -1.60 -2.02
C ILE A 51 18.81 -0.66 -2.99
N ASP A 52 19.51 -0.08 -3.96
CA ASP A 52 18.92 0.84 -4.93
C ASP A 52 17.84 0.14 -5.78
N HIS A 53 18.06 -1.12 -6.17
CA HIS A 53 17.06 -1.90 -6.89
C HIS A 53 15.86 -2.31 -6.01
N ALA A 54 16.11 -2.65 -4.75
CA ALA A 54 15.05 -2.97 -3.78
C ALA A 54 14.23 -1.71 -3.40
N LEU A 55 14.84 -0.53 -3.47
CA LEU A 55 14.20 0.76 -3.23
C LEU A 55 13.60 1.38 -4.49
N SER A 56 14.05 0.99 -5.68
CA SER A 56 13.40 1.33 -6.94
C SER A 56 12.07 0.59 -7.04
N LYS A 57 11.03 1.21 -6.51
CA LYS A 57 9.66 0.71 -6.67
C LYS A 57 9.29 0.72 -8.16
N PRO A 58 8.47 -0.24 -8.63
CA PRO A 58 7.72 0.00 -9.85
C PRO A 58 6.88 1.27 -9.65
N ASP A 59 6.84 2.14 -10.65
CA ASP A 59 5.85 3.24 -10.69
C ASP A 59 4.47 2.57 -10.63
N ILE A 60 3.84 2.63 -9.47
CA ILE A 60 2.47 2.20 -9.30
C ILE A 60 1.64 3.34 -9.88
N ASP A 61 1.06 3.10 -11.06
CA ASP A 61 0.13 4.03 -11.69
C ASP A 61 -1.12 4.16 -10.79
N CYS A 62 -1.11 5.21 -9.98
CA CYS A 62 -2.19 5.56 -9.06
C CYS A 62 -3.09 6.67 -9.63
N ASP A 63 -2.99 6.98 -10.93
CA ASP A 63 -3.66 8.14 -11.52
C ASP A 63 -5.19 8.10 -11.33
N ASP A 64 -5.79 6.92 -11.41
CA ASP A 64 -7.24 6.77 -11.27
C ASP A 64 -7.70 6.94 -9.81
N ILE A 65 -6.92 6.45 -8.85
CA ILE A 65 -7.15 6.67 -7.41
C ILE A 65 -6.97 8.16 -7.09
N GLN A 66 -5.96 8.80 -7.67
CA GLN A 66 -5.69 10.23 -7.50
C GLN A 66 -6.85 11.07 -8.04
N LYS A 67 -7.34 10.79 -9.26
CA LYS A 67 -8.52 11.45 -9.85
C LYS A 67 -9.76 11.26 -8.98
N LEU A 68 -9.97 10.06 -8.46
CA LEU A 68 -11.09 9.75 -7.56
C LEU A 68 -11.01 10.56 -6.27
N PHE A 69 -9.82 10.65 -5.69
CA PHE A 69 -9.56 11.47 -4.51
C PHE A 69 -9.83 12.96 -4.77
N ASP A 70 -9.35 13.48 -5.91
CA ASP A 70 -9.57 14.87 -6.31
C ASP A 70 -11.06 15.17 -6.55
N ASN A 71 -11.81 14.22 -7.12
CA ASN A 71 -13.26 14.33 -7.31
C ASN A 71 -13.99 14.48 -5.98
N VAL A 72 -13.65 13.66 -4.98
CA VAL A 72 -14.22 13.77 -3.62
C VAL A 72 -13.88 15.12 -3.01
N LEU A 73 -12.61 15.53 -3.10
CA LEU A 73 -12.15 16.80 -2.55
C LEU A 73 -12.88 17.99 -3.19
N ASN A 74 -13.12 17.94 -4.50
CA ASN A 74 -13.87 18.95 -5.25
C ASN A 74 -15.32 19.05 -4.77
N ILE A 75 -16.00 17.92 -4.56
CA ILE A 75 -17.38 17.88 -4.05
C ILE A 75 -17.45 18.43 -2.62
N ILE A 76 -16.56 17.99 -1.73
CA ILE A 76 -16.50 18.48 -0.34
C ILE A 76 -16.25 19.99 -0.33
N THR A 77 -15.33 20.46 -1.17
CA THR A 77 -15.02 21.90 -1.30
C THR A 77 -16.22 22.68 -1.81
N TYR A 78 -16.97 22.15 -2.79
CA TYR A 78 -18.20 22.75 -3.29
C TYR A 78 -19.27 22.87 -2.21
N ILE A 79 -19.50 21.81 -1.42
CA ILE A 79 -20.49 21.80 -0.33
C ILE A 79 -20.14 22.83 0.75
N ARG A 80 -18.86 22.94 1.10
CA ARG A 80 -18.39 23.92 2.09
C ARG A 80 -18.55 25.35 1.58
N ARG A 81 -18.23 25.60 0.31
CA ARG A 81 -18.39 26.92 -0.33
C ARG A 81 -19.84 27.33 -0.51
N SER A 82 -20.72 26.38 -0.81
CA SER A 82 -22.16 26.62 -0.97
C SER A 82 -22.91 26.72 0.36
N HIS A 83 -22.20 26.65 1.51
CA HIS A 83 -22.76 26.65 2.86
C HIS A 83 -23.83 25.57 3.10
N ASN A 84 -23.82 24.50 2.30
CA ASN A 84 -24.79 23.39 2.39
C ASN A 84 -24.39 22.33 3.42
N GLN A 85 -23.26 22.50 4.12
CA GLN A 85 -22.79 21.56 5.14
C GLN A 85 -23.81 21.35 6.28
N SER A 86 -24.60 22.36 6.61
CA SER A 86 -25.64 22.29 7.65
C SER A 86 -26.84 21.42 7.27
N LYS A 87 -26.99 21.08 5.98
CA LYS A 87 -28.05 20.20 5.48
C LYS A 87 -27.70 18.72 5.55
N LEU A 88 -26.44 18.41 5.83
CA LEU A 88 -25.94 17.05 5.93
C LEU A 88 -26.08 16.51 7.36
N SER A 89 -26.43 15.24 7.48
CA SER A 89 -26.50 14.53 8.77
C SER A 89 -25.16 14.50 9.51
N LYS A 90 -24.05 14.43 8.77
CA LYS A 90 -22.69 14.40 9.30
C LYS A 90 -21.81 15.50 8.70
N LYS A 91 -20.88 15.99 9.52
CA LYS A 91 -19.85 16.92 9.06
C LYS A 91 -18.81 16.19 8.21
N LEU A 92 -18.70 16.60 6.95
CA LEU A 92 -17.66 16.12 6.03
C LEU A 92 -16.29 16.50 6.59
N GLN A 93 -15.41 15.51 6.68
CA GLN A 93 -14.01 15.72 7.00
C GLN A 93 -13.27 16.17 5.74
N ILE A 94 -12.17 16.89 5.90
CA ILE A 94 -11.30 17.26 4.79
C ILE A 94 -9.93 16.65 5.01
N PHE A 95 -9.28 16.31 3.91
CA PHE A 95 -7.90 15.88 3.92
C PHE A 95 -6.98 16.92 4.58
N SER A 96 -5.99 16.43 5.30
CA SER A 96 -4.97 17.21 5.99
C SER A 96 -3.63 16.47 5.89
N GLU A 97 -2.65 17.14 5.29
CA GLU A 97 -1.31 16.59 5.06
C GLU A 97 -0.60 16.16 6.37
N THR A 98 -0.89 16.85 7.47
CA THR A 98 -0.27 16.59 8.79
C THR A 98 -0.96 15.48 9.58
N ARG A 99 -2.13 15.01 9.14
CA ARG A 99 -2.88 13.93 9.78
C ARG A 99 -2.94 12.74 8.84
N TRP A 100 -2.14 11.74 9.14
CA TRP A 100 -1.92 10.56 8.30
C TRP A 100 -3.21 9.76 7.96
N ASN A 101 -4.23 9.78 8.83
CA ASN A 101 -5.54 9.14 8.59
C ASN A 101 -6.60 10.01 7.89
N SER A 102 -6.29 11.27 7.62
CA SER A 102 -7.31 12.23 7.16
C SER A 102 -7.93 11.86 5.82
N ALA A 103 -7.18 11.16 4.95
CA ALA A 103 -7.69 10.66 3.67
C ALA A 103 -8.79 9.60 3.88
N TYR A 104 -8.53 8.62 4.73
CA TYR A 104 -9.51 7.58 5.09
C TYR A 104 -10.72 8.19 5.81
N ASP A 105 -10.48 9.07 6.79
CA ASP A 105 -11.55 9.77 7.53
C ASP A 105 -12.44 10.59 6.59
N MET A 106 -11.85 11.25 5.58
CA MET A 106 -12.56 12.01 4.56
C MET A 106 -13.47 11.11 3.72
N ILE A 107 -12.92 10.01 3.17
CA ILE A 107 -13.68 9.08 2.32
C ILE A 107 -14.81 8.41 3.12
N CYS A 108 -14.55 7.97 4.35
CA CYS A 108 -15.60 7.40 5.22
C CYS A 108 -16.72 8.41 5.48
N SER A 109 -16.37 9.64 5.84
CA SER A 109 -17.37 10.69 6.08
C SER A 109 -18.17 11.05 4.82
N PHE A 110 -17.55 10.93 3.64
CA PHE A 110 -18.18 11.18 2.35
C PHE A 110 -19.19 10.09 1.99
N ILE A 111 -18.84 8.82 2.20
CA ILE A 111 -19.72 7.68 1.90
C ILE A 111 -20.95 7.66 2.80
N GLU A 112 -20.78 7.95 4.09
CA GLU A 112 -21.90 8.04 5.02
C GLU A 112 -22.96 9.06 4.58
N VAL A 113 -22.53 10.16 3.95
CA VAL A 113 -23.45 11.20 3.45
C VAL A 113 -23.78 11.06 1.97
N TYR A 114 -23.16 10.13 1.25
CA TYR A 114 -23.36 9.90 -0.19
C TYR A 114 -24.83 9.83 -0.62
N PRO A 115 -25.74 9.13 0.09
CA PRO A 115 -27.16 9.11 -0.30
C PRO A 115 -27.83 10.50 -0.24
N GLU A 116 -27.40 11.38 0.68
CA GLU A 116 -27.94 12.74 0.83
C GLU A 116 -27.38 13.71 -0.22
N LEU A 117 -26.22 13.39 -0.82
CA LEU A 117 -25.54 14.26 -1.76
C LEU A 117 -26.33 14.49 -3.06
N ASN A 118 -27.07 13.48 -3.54
CA ASN A 118 -27.87 13.62 -4.76
C ASN A 118 -28.94 14.72 -4.64
N ASP A 119 -29.52 14.89 -3.46
CA ASP A 119 -30.57 15.88 -3.20
C ASP A 119 -30.01 17.29 -2.94
N ILE A 120 -28.77 17.37 -2.43
CA ILE A 120 -28.12 18.64 -2.06
C ILE A 120 -27.36 19.25 -3.22
N LEU A 121 -26.79 18.43 -4.11
CA LEU A 121 -26.07 18.90 -5.28
C LEU A 121 -27.06 19.39 -6.33
N THR A 122 -27.15 20.71 -6.50
CA THR A 122 -27.98 21.36 -7.53
C THR A 122 -27.31 21.37 -8.90
N ASP A 123 -25.98 21.35 -8.96
CA ASP A 123 -25.19 21.37 -10.19
C ASP A 123 -25.15 20.00 -10.87
N LYS A 124 -25.51 19.98 -12.16
CA LYS A 124 -25.50 18.78 -13.01
C LYS A 124 -24.09 18.19 -13.13
N LYS A 125 -23.04 19.02 -13.21
CA LYS A 125 -21.65 18.57 -13.35
C LYS A 125 -21.18 17.80 -12.13
N GLN A 126 -21.57 18.23 -10.93
CA GLN A 126 -21.18 17.56 -9.67
C GLN A 126 -21.91 16.22 -9.48
N ARG A 127 -23.17 16.13 -9.92
CA ARG A 127 -23.92 14.86 -9.92
C ARG A 127 -23.33 13.85 -10.90
N GLU A 128 -22.88 14.28 -12.07
CA GLU A 128 -22.19 13.40 -13.03
C GLU A 128 -20.87 12.84 -12.49
N ILE A 129 -20.13 13.63 -11.70
CA ILE A 129 -18.92 13.17 -11.01
C ILE A 129 -19.28 12.14 -9.92
N LEU A 130 -20.36 12.34 -9.19
CA LEU A 130 -20.78 11.48 -8.07
C LEU A 130 -21.15 10.05 -8.50
N VAL A 131 -21.78 9.88 -9.66
CA VAL A 131 -22.21 8.56 -10.21
C VAL A 131 -21.02 7.67 -10.60
N ARG A 132 -19.84 8.24 -10.82
CA ARG A 132 -18.67 7.52 -11.34
C ARG A 132 -17.75 6.96 -10.25
N ILE A 133 -18.10 7.08 -8.97
CA ILE A 133 -17.17 6.80 -7.90
C ILE A 133 -17.45 5.45 -7.23
N ASP A 134 -16.52 4.50 -7.40
CA ASP A 134 -16.48 3.25 -6.63
C ASP A 134 -15.36 3.34 -5.57
N PHE A 135 -15.71 3.12 -4.31
CA PHE A 135 -14.80 3.26 -3.17
C PHE A 135 -14.52 1.95 -2.43
N ASN A 136 -15.17 0.85 -2.81
CA ASN A 136 -15.19 -0.36 -1.98
C ASN A 136 -13.78 -0.93 -1.77
N ASP A 137 -13.00 -1.03 -2.84
CA ASP A 137 -11.66 -1.60 -2.79
C ASP A 137 -10.68 -0.65 -2.07
N LEU A 138 -10.77 0.65 -2.37
CA LEU A 138 -9.93 1.67 -1.74
C LEU A 138 -10.17 1.76 -0.23
N LEU A 139 -11.42 1.68 0.21
CA LEU A 139 -11.77 1.66 1.63
C LEU A 139 -11.24 0.41 2.32
N THR A 140 -11.46 -0.75 1.71
CA THR A 140 -11.04 -2.03 2.28
C THR A 140 -9.53 -2.05 2.44
N PHE A 141 -8.80 -1.62 1.41
CA PHE A 141 -7.36 -1.48 1.45
C PHE A 141 -6.90 -0.47 2.52
N SER A 142 -7.45 0.74 2.51
CA SER A 142 -7.06 1.82 3.44
C SER A 142 -7.34 1.48 4.89
N LYS A 143 -8.41 0.72 5.17
CA LYS A 143 -8.77 0.27 6.51
C LYS A 143 -7.68 -0.60 7.14
N TYR A 144 -6.99 -1.44 6.37
CA TYR A 144 -5.91 -2.25 6.92
C TYR A 144 -4.78 -1.40 7.51
N PHE A 145 -4.46 -0.25 6.90
CA PHE A 145 -3.46 0.67 7.44
C PHE A 145 -3.94 1.34 8.74
N VAL A 146 -5.22 1.66 8.82
CA VAL A 146 -5.85 2.17 10.05
C VAL A 146 -5.78 1.12 11.17
N ASP A 147 -6.15 -0.12 10.89
CA ASP A 147 -6.16 -1.19 11.89
C ASP A 147 -4.73 -1.51 12.38
N VAL A 148 -3.74 -1.58 11.46
CA VAL A 148 -2.33 -1.84 11.82
C VAL A 148 -1.76 -0.78 12.75
N THR A 149 -2.02 0.49 12.45
CA THR A 149 -1.50 1.59 13.27
C THR A 149 -2.20 1.70 14.62
N GLU A 150 -3.51 1.43 14.70
CA GLU A 150 -4.22 1.33 15.97
C GLU A 150 -3.61 0.23 16.85
N LEU A 151 -3.33 -0.94 16.26
CA LEU A 151 -2.65 -2.04 16.94
C LEU A 151 -1.24 -1.66 17.43
N LEU A 152 -0.49 -0.89 16.64
CA LEU A 152 0.86 -0.44 17.00
C LEU A 152 0.87 0.68 18.05
N ASN A 153 -0.20 1.47 18.14
CA ASN A 153 -0.34 2.62 19.03
C ASN A 153 -0.79 2.26 20.47
N VAL A 154 -0.92 0.96 20.79
CA VAL A 154 -1.32 0.51 22.12
C VAL A 154 -0.22 0.80 23.15
N LYS A 155 -0.48 1.77 24.05
CA LYS A 155 0.50 2.22 25.06
C LYS A 155 0.78 1.22 26.19
N LYS A 156 -0.11 0.24 26.40
CA LYS A 156 -0.07 -0.66 27.57
C LYS A 156 0.83 -1.88 27.37
N THR A 157 1.19 -2.20 26.13
CA THR A 157 1.94 -3.43 25.81
C THR A 157 3.00 -3.12 24.75
N PRO A 158 4.22 -3.69 24.84
CA PRO A 158 5.22 -3.54 23.79
C PRO A 158 4.71 -4.09 22.44
N THR A 159 4.58 -3.21 21.44
CA THR A 159 4.06 -3.52 20.10
C THR A 159 5.16 -3.73 19.05
N ILE A 160 6.43 -3.46 19.38
CA ILE A 160 7.55 -3.53 18.42
C ILE A 160 7.70 -4.91 17.75
N ARG A 161 7.39 -5.99 18.48
CA ARG A 161 7.37 -7.36 17.96
C ARG A 161 6.35 -7.58 16.84
N LEU A 162 5.33 -6.72 16.75
CA LEU A 162 4.26 -6.80 15.76
C LEU A 162 4.62 -6.03 14.48
N VAL A 163 5.66 -5.19 14.48
CA VAL A 163 6.02 -4.37 13.32
C VAL A 163 6.37 -5.23 12.10
N MET A 164 7.25 -6.23 12.26
CA MET A 164 7.65 -7.09 11.14
C MET A 164 6.48 -7.97 10.62
N PRO A 165 5.72 -8.67 11.48
CA PRO A 165 4.57 -9.46 11.02
C PRO A 165 3.47 -8.63 10.35
N LEU A 166 3.19 -7.42 10.87
CA LEU A 166 2.18 -6.54 10.27
C LEU A 166 2.66 -5.96 8.94
N LYS A 167 3.97 -5.68 8.80
CA LYS A 167 4.55 -5.27 7.52
C LYS A 167 4.42 -6.38 6.47
N GLU A 168 4.77 -7.63 6.81
CA GLU A 168 4.63 -8.77 5.91
C GLU A 168 3.17 -8.94 5.48
N ARG A 169 2.23 -8.87 6.42
CA ARG A 169 0.80 -8.94 6.12
C ARG A 169 0.32 -7.83 5.17
N LEU A 170 0.81 -6.60 5.32
CA LEU A 170 0.46 -5.51 4.40
C LEU A 170 1.02 -5.74 2.99
N ILE A 171 2.21 -6.32 2.89
CA ILE A 171 2.81 -6.70 1.60
C ILE A 171 1.99 -7.81 0.95
N ASP A 172 1.62 -8.85 1.69
CA ASP A 172 0.81 -9.96 1.18
C ASP A 172 -0.56 -9.46 0.66
N LEU A 173 -1.22 -8.59 1.42
CA LEU A 173 -2.50 -7.99 1.01
C LEU A 173 -2.35 -7.15 -0.28
N SER A 174 -1.25 -6.41 -0.39
CA SER A 174 -0.96 -5.60 -1.59
C SER A 174 -0.66 -6.45 -2.83
N GLN A 175 -0.26 -7.72 -2.64
CA GLN A 175 0.07 -8.65 -3.72
C GLN A 175 -1.08 -9.57 -4.10
N GLN A 176 -2.02 -9.85 -3.19
CA GLN A 176 -3.19 -10.69 -3.45
C GLN A 176 -4.15 -10.04 -4.46
N ASP A 177 -4.39 -8.73 -4.36
CA ASP A 177 -5.26 -8.01 -5.30
C ASP A 177 -4.69 -7.93 -6.73
N ALA A 178 -3.36 -8.03 -6.88
CA ALA A 178 -2.70 -8.06 -8.18
C ALA A 178 -2.83 -9.42 -8.90
N ALA A 179 -3.02 -10.51 -8.16
CA ALA A 179 -3.20 -11.86 -8.71
C ALA A 179 -4.62 -12.09 -9.25
N ASP A 180 -5.63 -11.48 -8.63
CA ASP A 180 -7.04 -11.57 -9.08
C ASP A 180 -7.32 -10.71 -10.34
N SER A 181 -6.46 -9.74 -10.64
CA SER A 181 -6.54 -8.92 -11.87
C SER A 181 -5.90 -9.57 -13.11
N GLN A 182 -5.29 -10.76 -12.99
CA GLN A 182 -4.70 -11.50 -14.12
C GLN A 182 -5.58 -12.65 -14.64
N VAL A 183 -6.84 -12.75 -14.18
CA VAL A 183 -7.81 -13.74 -14.67
C VAL A 183 -8.93 -13.03 -15.44
N ILE A 184 -8.61 -12.51 -16.64
CA ILE A 184 -9.58 -12.32 -17.74
C ILE A 184 -8.92 -12.82 -19.03
#